data_AF-A0A2D5UCD5-F1
#
_entry.id   AF-A0A2D5UCD5-F1
#
_cell.length_a   1.000
_cell.length_b   1.000
_cell.length_c   1.000
_cell.angle_alpha   90.00
_cell.angle_beta   90.00
_cell.angle_gamma   90.00
#
_symmetry.space_group_name_H-M   'P 1'
#
loop_
_entity.id
_entity.type
_entity.pdbx_description
1 polymer ?
#
loop_
_entity_poly.entity_id
_entity_poly.type
_entity_poly.pdbx_seq_one_letter_code
_entity_poly.pdbx_strand_id
1 'polypeptide(L)' 'EGAFPNVSQVAGSNFLDIGLTLDERIGRFVVVTAIDNLVKGASGAAVQNMNILLGLSETQGLEHPGYWV' A
#
# COMPACT_ATOMS: atom_id res chain seq x y z
N GLU A 1 -0.78 -20.52 -7.65
CA GLU A 1 -1.30 -19.14 -7.78
C GLU A 1 -0.66 -18.27 -6.73
N GLY A 2 -0.27 -17.03 -7.07
CA GLY A 2 0.19 -16.06 -6.08
C GLY A 2 -0.98 -15.56 -5.24
N ALA A 3 -0.75 -15.31 -3.95
CA ALA A 3 -1.72 -14.60 -3.12
C ALA A 3 -1.82 -13.16 -3.63
N PHE A 4 -3.03 -12.69 -3.91
CA PHE A 4 -3.26 -11.31 -4.31
C PHE A 4 -3.56 -10.42 -3.10
N PRO A 5 -3.18 -9.13 -3.14
CA PRO A 5 -3.54 -8.16 -2.11
C PRO A 5 -5.05 -8.13 -1.84
N ASN A 6 -5.42 -7.94 -0.57
CA ASN A 6 -6.80 -7.76 -0.13
C ASN A 6 -6.95 -6.39 0.52
N VAL A 7 -7.98 -5.64 0.12
CA VAL A 7 -8.29 -4.30 0.66
C VAL A 7 -8.47 -4.31 2.18
N SER A 8 -9.01 -5.38 2.76
CA SER A 8 -9.18 -5.46 4.22
C SER A 8 -7.86 -5.46 4.97
N GLN A 9 -6.79 -6.04 4.41
CA GLN A 9 -5.49 -6.16 5.07
C GLN A 9 -4.78 -4.81 5.20
N VAL A 10 -5.03 -3.88 4.28
CA VAL A 10 -4.41 -2.54 4.28
C VAL A 10 -5.28 -1.46 4.93
N ALA A 11 -6.53 -1.77 5.29
CA ALA A 11 -7.47 -0.81 5.85
C ALA A 11 -6.95 -0.19 7.16
N GLY A 12 -6.95 1.15 7.24
CA GLY A 12 -6.43 1.92 8.35
C GLY A 12 -4.89 2.01 8.41
N SER A 13 -4.19 1.57 7.37
CA SER A 13 -2.73 1.59 7.32
C SER A 13 -2.19 2.50 6.21
N ASN A 14 -0.93 2.90 6.33
CA ASN A 14 -0.21 3.58 5.24
C ASN A 14 0.56 2.60 4.33
N PHE A 15 0.21 1.31 4.37
CA PHE A 15 0.82 0.27 3.54
C PHE A 15 0.20 0.21 2.14
N LEU A 16 0.99 -0.32 1.21
CA LEU A 16 0.59 -0.67 -0.15
C LEU A 16 1.09 -2.09 -0.41
N ASP A 17 0.15 -2.98 -0.68
CA ASP A 17 0.45 -4.37 -1.01
C ASP A 17 0.43 -4.56 -2.52
N ILE A 18 1.39 -5.31 -3.06
CA ILE A 18 1.54 -5.57 -4.50
C ILE A 18 1.54 -7.08 -4.76
N GLY A 19 0.65 -7.53 -5.63
CA GLY A 19 0.64 -8.88 -6.20
C GLY A 19 0.93 -8.84 -7.70
N LEU A 20 1.65 -9.85 -8.19
CA LEU A 20 2.02 -9.99 -9.60
C LEU A 20 1.69 -11.40 -10.09
N THR A 21 1.19 -11.50 -11.31
CA THR A 21 1.15 -12.76 -12.04
C THR A 21 1.48 -12.56 -13.52
N LEU A 22 1.99 -13.59 -14.18
CA LEU A 22 2.25 -13.63 -15.61
C LEU A 22 1.25 -14.57 -16.28
N ASP A 23 0.45 -14.04 -17.20
CA ASP A 23 -0.34 -14.83 -18.13
C ASP A 23 0.56 -15.29 -19.28
N GLU A 24 1.22 -16.44 -19.10
CA GLU A 24 2.22 -16.99 -20.02
C GLU A 24 1.65 -17.26 -21.42
N ARG A 25 0.35 -17.54 -21.53
CA ARG A 25 -0.31 -17.85 -22.81
C ARG A 25 -0.25 -16.69 -23.79
N ILE A 26 -0.24 -15.46 -23.28
CA ILE A 26 -0.29 -14.23 -24.07
C ILE A 26 0.83 -13.24 -23.71
N GLY A 27 1.76 -13.65 -22.83
CA GLY A 27 2.88 -12.81 -22.39
C GLY A 27 2.46 -11.54 -21.66
N ARG A 28 1.37 -11.58 -20.87
CA ARG A 28 0.84 -10.38 -20.18
C ARG A 28 1.09 -10.45 -18.67
N PHE A 29 1.74 -9.43 -18.12
CA PHE A 29 1.78 -9.23 -16.68
C PHE A 29 0.47 -8.62 -16.17
N VAL A 30 -0.02 -9.13 -15.05
CA VAL A 30 -1.12 -8.54 -14.29
C VAL A 30 -0.58 -8.16 -12.91
N VAL A 31 -0.60 -6.85 -12.63
CA VAL A 31 -0.23 -6.28 -11.35
C VAL A 31 -1.51 -5.87 -10.62
N VAL A 32 -1.65 -6.30 -9.37
CA VAL A 32 -2.76 -5.91 -8.50
C VAL A 32 -2.17 -5.20 -7.29
N THR A 33 -2.73 -4.06 -6.92
CA THR A 33 -2.32 -3.31 -5.73
C THR A 33 -3.50 -3.03 -4.83
N ALA A 34 -3.31 -3.08 -3.51
CA ALA A 34 -4.32 -2.64 -2.54
C ALA A 34 -3.75 -1.54 -1.64
N ILE A 35 -4.56 -0.51 -1.41
CA ILE A 35 -4.30 0.58 -0.45
C ILE A 35 -5.58 0.91 0.31
N ASP A 36 -5.45 1.48 1.50
CA ASP A 36 -6.50 2.31 2.07
C ASP A 36 -6.53 3.65 1.32
N ASN A 37 -7.67 3.99 0.71
CA ASN A 37 -7.79 5.19 -0.12
C ASN A 37 -7.82 6.50 0.68
N LEU A 38 -8.15 6.47 1.96
CA LEU A 38 -8.17 7.65 2.84
C LEU A 38 -6.83 7.85 3.57
N VAL A 39 -6.12 6.76 3.87
CA VAL A 39 -4.76 6.80 4.45
C VAL A 39 -3.72 6.90 3.33
N LYS A 40 -3.22 5.78 2.80
CA LYS A 40 -2.17 5.80 1.77
C LYS A 40 -2.60 6.50 0.48
N GLY A 41 -3.89 6.45 0.13
CA GLY A 41 -4.43 7.14 -1.04
C GLY A 41 -4.63 8.65 -0.87
N ALA A 42 -4.53 9.18 0.35
CA ALA A 42 -4.75 10.60 0.63
C ALA A 42 -3.93 11.11 1.82
N SER A 43 -4.51 11.14 3.02
CA SER A 43 -3.95 11.84 4.18
C SER A 43 -2.62 11.26 4.67
N GLY A 44 -2.48 9.93 4.66
CA GLY A 44 -1.25 9.23 5.03
C GLY A 44 -0.11 9.54 4.06
N ALA A 45 -0.37 9.60 2.75
CA ALA A 45 0.62 10.05 1.77
C ALA A 45 1.00 11.54 1.97
N ALA A 46 0.04 12.40 2.34
CA ALA A 46 0.33 13.79 2.66
C ALA A 46 1.25 13.93 3.88
N VAL A 47 0.98 13.16 4.95
CA VAL A 47 1.86 13.09 6.14
C VAL A 47 3.23 12.52 5.78
N GLN A 48 3.30 11.49 4.93
CA GLN A 48 4.55 10.91 4.47
C GLN A 48 5.41 11.94 3.71
N ASN A 49 4.79 12.71 2.81
CA ASN A 49 5.44 13.82 2.11
C ASN A 49 5.90 14.93 3.06
N MET A 50 5.08 15.26 4.07
CA MET A 50 5.45 16.22 5.11
C MET A 50 6.66 15.74 5.91
N ASN A 51 6.69 14.45 6.30
CA ASN A 51 7.83 13.86 7.00
C ASN A 51 9.11 14.03 6.19
N ILE A 52 9.08 13.72 4.89
CA ILE A 52 10.22 13.91 3.98
C ILE A 52 10.63 15.39 3.92
N LEU A 53 9.66 16.31 3.74
CA LEU A 53 9.92 17.74 3.64
C LEU A 53 10.58 18.32 4.91
N LEU A 54 10.19 17.82 6.08
CA LEU A 54 10.69 18.27 7.37
C LEU A 54 11.96 17.53 7.83
N GLY A 55 12.48 16.58 7.04
CA GLY A 55 13.64 15.77 7.41
C GLY A 55 13.37 14.78 8.54
N LEU A 56 12.11 14.41 8.75
CA LEU A 56 11.70 13.37 9.71
C LEU A 56 11.82 11.97 9.08
N SER A 57 11.71 10.91 9.89
CA SER A 57 11.55 9.57 9.34
C SER A 57 10.29 9.49 8.48
N GLU A 58 10.39 8.96 7.27
CA GLU A 58 9.27 8.83 6.34
C GLU A 58 8.08 8.08 6.97
N THR A 59 8.35 7.09 7.83
CA THR A 59 7.33 6.27 8.51
C THR A 59 6.78 6.91 9.79
N GLN A 60 7.30 8.06 10.22
CA GLN A 60 6.92 8.66 11.49
C GLN A 60 5.41 8.93 11.56
N GLY A 61 4.72 8.31 12.52
CA GLY A 61 3.27 8.41 12.68
C GLY A 61 2.43 7.58 11.69
N LEU A 62 3.06 6.71 10.88
CA LEU A 62 2.41 5.96 9.80
C LEU A 62 2.58 4.43 9.93
N GLU A 63 2.99 3.95 11.11
CA GLU A 63 3.32 2.54 11.38
C GLU A 63 2.12 1.72 11.86
N HIS A 64 0.91 2.26 11.81
CA HIS A 64 -0.29 1.50 12.16
C HIS A 64 -0.44 0.31 11.20
N PRO A 65 -0.46 -0.94 11.71
CA PRO A 65 -0.37 -2.13 10.86
C PRO A 65 -1.64 -2.38 10.03
N GLY A 66 -2.77 -1.78 10.41
CA GLY A 66 -4.07 -1.99 9.80
C GLY A 66 -5.05 -2.61 10.81
N TYR A 67 -6.33 -2.65 10.47
CA TYR A 67 -7.36 -3.16 11.39
C TYR A 67 -7.52 -4.69 11.36
N TRP A 68 -7.06 -5.34 10.30
CA TRP A 68 -7.32 -6.76 10.01
C TRP A 68 -6.03 -7.54 9.70
N VAL A 69 -4.94 -7.17 10.38
CA VAL A 69 -3.64 -7.84 10.32
C VAL A 69 -3.62 -9.17 11.07
#